data_AF-A0A2R6R791-F1
#
_entry.id   AF-A0A2R6R791-F1
#
_cell.length_a   1.000
_cell.length_b   1.000
_cell.length_c   1.000
_cell.angle_alpha   90.00
_cell.angle_beta   90.00
_cell.angle_gamma   90.00
#
_symmetry.space_group_name_H-M   'P 1'
#
loop_
_entity.id
_entity.type
_entity.pdbx_description
1 polymer ?
#
loop_
_entity_poly.entity_id
_entity_poly.type
_entity_poly.pdbx_seq_one_letter_code
_entity_poly.pdbx_strand_id
1 'polypeptide(L)'
;MSIFLPQGGYMSPMEREMRRGLEQSPEKNGKGKVAKYLRGGFAEAASRRFSGLRSDHKLWENELDLRLRATRRMKIIPELRLRIITILCKSPPPSARMPHAPIVILARCAVLRVSPQASIMDSTIKAHGNILMLFRVSETPSASKKLGENLEVFVWHPWHKVDLPAGLNISQDTNAAGVECDTSVWFCSRYHIPPAQDG
;
A
#
# COMPACT_ATOMS: atom_id res chain seq x y z
N MET A 1 -29.09 -29.50 -53.07
CA MET A 1 -28.44 -29.66 -51.74
C MET A 1 -27.49 -28.48 -51.56
N SER A 2 -27.72 -27.66 -50.53
CA SER A 2 -26.95 -26.44 -50.25
C SER A 2 -25.78 -26.77 -49.34
N ILE A 3 -24.59 -26.28 -49.68
CA ILE A 3 -23.34 -26.46 -48.91
C ILE A 3 -23.14 -25.15 -48.12
N PHE A 4 -23.27 -25.21 -46.79
CA PHE A 4 -22.99 -24.06 -45.93
C PHE A 4 -21.47 -23.88 -45.78
N LEU A 5 -20.94 -22.78 -46.31
CA LEU A 5 -19.61 -22.27 -45.98
C LEU A 5 -19.68 -21.56 -44.61
N PRO A 6 -18.86 -21.91 -43.61
CA PRO A 6 -18.76 -21.11 -42.41
C PRO A 6 -18.03 -19.80 -42.74
N GLN A 7 -18.74 -18.68 -42.68
CA GLN A 7 -18.17 -17.34 -42.72
C GLN A 7 -17.40 -17.06 -41.42
N GLY A 8 -16.22 -17.67 -41.27
CA GLY A 8 -15.23 -17.24 -40.28
C GLY A 8 -14.45 -16.07 -40.87
N GLY A 9 -14.87 -14.84 -40.55
CA GLY A 9 -14.15 -13.64 -40.96
C GLY A 9 -12.66 -13.75 -40.59
N TYR A 10 -11.79 -13.43 -41.55
CA TYR A 10 -10.34 -13.41 -41.33
C TYR A 10 -10.03 -12.36 -40.26
N MET A 11 -9.75 -12.82 -39.04
CA MET A 11 -9.21 -11.99 -37.98
C MET A 11 -7.69 -11.99 -38.07
N SER A 12 -7.10 -10.80 -38.07
CA SER A 12 -5.66 -10.63 -38.08
C SER A 12 -5.01 -11.31 -36.86
N PRO A 13 -3.77 -11.80 -36.97
CA PRO A 13 -3.06 -12.42 -35.84
C PRO A 13 -3.02 -11.51 -34.60
N MET A 14 -2.87 -10.20 -34.82
CA MET A 14 -2.83 -9.19 -33.77
C MET A 14 -4.19 -9.02 -33.07
N GLU A 15 -5.30 -8.95 -33.81
CA GLU A 15 -6.65 -8.90 -33.20
C GLU A 15 -6.99 -10.18 -32.44
N ARG A 16 -6.55 -11.33 -32.96
CA ARG A 16 -6.73 -12.63 -32.30
C ARG A 16 -5.98 -12.71 -30.97
N GLU A 17 -4.78 -12.13 -30.92
CA GLU A 17 -3.93 -12.11 -29.72
C GLU A 17 -4.44 -11.09 -28.69
N MET A 18 -4.90 -9.92 -29.15
CA MET A 18 -5.50 -8.89 -28.30
C MET A 18 -6.79 -9.42 -27.65
N ARG A 19 -7.60 -10.17 -28.40
CA ARG A 19 -8.83 -10.78 -27.90
C ARG A 19 -8.58 -11.95 -26.94
N ARG A 20 -7.52 -12.75 -27.16
CA ARG A 20 -7.06 -13.77 -26.19
C ARG A 20 -6.65 -13.15 -24.85
N GLY A 21 -5.98 -12.00 -24.85
CA GLY A 21 -5.58 -11.30 -23.62
C GLY A 21 -6.74 -10.67 -22.85
N LEU A 22 -7.85 -10.34 -23.53
CA LEU A 22 -9.03 -9.66 -22.95
C LEU A 22 -10.15 -10.64 -22.53
N GLU A 23 -10.38 -11.72 -23.28
CA GLU A 23 -11.46 -12.69 -23.00
C GLU A 23 -10.99 -13.89 -22.16
N GLN A 24 -9.70 -14.22 -22.13
CA GLN A 24 -9.17 -15.28 -21.26
C GLN A 24 -8.60 -14.68 -19.98
N SER A 25 -9.44 -14.63 -18.94
CA SER A 25 -8.92 -14.59 -17.57
C SER A 25 -7.96 -15.77 -17.43
N PRO A 26 -6.71 -15.58 -16.96
CA PRO A 26 -5.64 -16.57 -17.09
C PRO A 26 -6.11 -17.88 -16.48
N GLU A 27 -6.47 -18.84 -17.34
CA GLU A 27 -7.04 -20.09 -16.88
C GLU A 27 -6.00 -20.80 -16.03
N LYS A 28 -6.46 -21.12 -14.83
CA LYS A 28 -5.73 -21.77 -13.75
C LYS A 28 -5.18 -23.09 -14.26
N ASN A 29 -3.91 -23.10 -14.64
CA ASN A 29 -3.26 -24.30 -15.18
C ASN A 29 -2.94 -25.26 -14.04
N GLY A 30 -3.93 -26.04 -13.61
CA GLY A 30 -3.72 -27.19 -12.72
C GLY A 30 -4.92 -27.57 -11.84
N LYS A 31 -5.37 -28.81 -11.98
CA LYS A 31 -6.17 -29.55 -10.98
C LYS A 31 -5.30 -29.98 -9.77
N GLY A 32 -4.57 -29.04 -9.16
CA GLY A 32 -3.68 -29.30 -8.03
C GLY A 32 -3.81 -28.25 -6.92
N LYS A 33 -3.48 -28.62 -5.67
CA LYS A 33 -3.59 -27.79 -4.45
C LYS A 33 -2.83 -26.44 -4.49
N VAL A 34 -2.00 -26.20 -5.50
CA VAL A 34 -1.26 -24.96 -5.68
C VAL A 34 -1.52 -24.44 -7.09
N ALA A 35 -2.22 -23.31 -7.21
CA ALA A 35 -2.46 -22.66 -8.48
C ALA A 35 -1.12 -22.26 -9.11
N LYS A 36 -0.79 -22.80 -10.30
CA LYS A 36 0.40 -22.43 -11.05
C LYS A 36 0.00 -21.46 -12.16
N TYR A 37 0.50 -20.24 -12.08
CA TYR A 37 0.41 -19.27 -13.18
C TYR A 37 1.23 -19.79 -14.39
N LEU A 38 0.93 -19.30 -15.59
CA LEU A 38 1.74 -19.59 -16.78
C LEU A 38 3.20 -19.18 -16.52
N ARG A 39 4.13 -20.12 -16.68
CA ARG A 39 5.56 -19.89 -16.50
C ARG A 39 6.06 -18.84 -17.50
N GLY A 40 6.77 -17.83 -17.02
CA GLY A 40 7.21 -16.67 -17.79
C GLY A 40 6.12 -15.61 -18.04
N GLY A 41 4.87 -15.87 -17.63
CA GLY A 41 3.76 -14.93 -17.83
C GLY A 41 3.76 -13.77 -16.83
N PHE A 42 3.03 -12.70 -17.17
CA PHE A 42 2.87 -11.52 -16.31
C PHE A 42 2.40 -11.87 -14.90
N ALA A 43 1.46 -12.82 -14.77
CA ALA A 43 0.94 -13.26 -13.48
C ALA A 43 2.01 -13.95 -12.61
N GLU A 44 2.91 -14.75 -13.19
CA GLU A 44 4.02 -15.37 -12.45
C GLU A 44 5.08 -14.33 -12.07
N ALA A 45 5.38 -13.38 -12.97
CA ALA A 45 6.30 -12.28 -12.68
C ALA A 45 5.77 -11.38 -11.54
N ALA A 46 4.49 -11.02 -11.60
CA ALA A 46 3.80 -10.26 -10.56
C ALA A 46 3.80 -11.04 -9.24
N SER A 47 3.44 -12.33 -9.26
CA SER A 47 3.48 -13.19 -8.08
C SER A 47 4.86 -13.23 -7.44
N ARG A 48 5.93 -13.42 -8.23
CA ARG A 48 7.32 -13.40 -7.73
C ARG A 48 7.69 -12.05 -7.11
N ARG A 49 7.32 -10.95 -7.76
CA ARG A 49 7.56 -9.59 -7.24
C ARG A 49 6.83 -9.35 -5.91
N PHE A 50 5.57 -9.75 -5.81
CA PHE A 50 4.81 -9.63 -4.56
C PHE A 50 5.37 -10.53 -3.45
N SER A 51 5.79 -11.75 -3.78
CA SER A 51 6.47 -12.64 -2.84
C SER A 51 7.78 -12.03 -2.32
N GLY A 52 8.59 -11.42 -3.19
CA GLY A 52 9.81 -10.70 -2.81
C GLY A 52 9.53 -9.54 -1.87
N LEU A 53 8.60 -8.64 -2.25
CA LEU A 53 8.22 -7.48 -1.42
C LEU A 53 7.70 -7.88 -0.04
N ARG A 54 6.98 -9.00 0.07
CA ARG A 54 6.50 -9.52 1.36
C ARG A 54 7.65 -10.00 2.23
N SER A 55 8.65 -10.65 1.65
CA SER A 55 9.86 -11.11 2.36
C SER A 55 10.69 -9.92 2.86
N ASP A 56 10.92 -8.91 2.02
CA ASP A 56 11.71 -7.73 2.39
C ASP A 56 11.08 -6.94 3.54
N HIS A 57 9.76 -6.76 3.49
CA HIS A 57 9.03 -6.11 4.57
C HIS A 57 9.12 -6.89 5.88
N LYS A 58 8.95 -8.23 5.83
CA LYS A 58 9.06 -9.09 7.01
C LYS A 58 10.47 -9.10 7.60
N LEU A 59 11.50 -9.08 6.76
CA LEU A 59 12.90 -8.96 7.21
C LEU A 59 13.13 -7.63 7.92
N TRP A 60 12.59 -6.53 7.38
CA TRP A 60 12.64 -5.23 8.04
C TRP A 60 11.88 -5.21 9.37
N GLU A 61 10.68 -5.80 9.45
CA GLU A 61 9.92 -5.90 10.70
C GLU A 61 10.69 -6.68 11.77
N ASN A 62 11.29 -7.82 11.39
CA ASN A 62 12.09 -8.63 12.29
C ASN A 62 13.34 -7.88 12.78
N GLU A 63 14.06 -7.19 11.88
CA GLU A 63 15.22 -6.38 12.24
C GLU A 63 14.83 -5.23 13.18
N LEU A 64 13.69 -4.58 12.93
CA LEU A 64 13.17 -3.54 13.81
C LEU A 64 12.82 -4.09 15.20
N ASP A 65 12.15 -5.24 15.27
CA ASP A 65 11.82 -5.93 16.53
C ASP A 65 13.09 -6.34 17.29
N LEU A 66 14.13 -6.82 16.60
CA LEU A 66 15.43 -7.09 17.20
C LEU A 66 16.05 -5.82 17.79
N ARG A 67 16.02 -4.68 17.07
CA ARG A 67 16.52 -3.39 17.58
C ARG A 67 15.71 -2.86 18.77
N LEU A 68 14.38 -3.02 18.71
CA LEU A 68 13.46 -2.69 19.80
C LEU A 68 13.79 -3.49 21.07
N ARG A 69 14.05 -4.80 20.93
CA ARG A 69 14.37 -5.70 22.05
C ARG A 69 15.79 -5.53 22.57
N ALA A 70 16.75 -5.33 21.67
CA ALA A 70 18.17 -5.27 22.00
C ALA A 70 18.51 -4.07 22.89
N THR A 71 17.61 -3.07 23.03
CA THR A 71 18.02 -1.82 23.63
C THR A 71 17.06 -1.19 24.64
N ARG A 72 17.55 -1.12 25.89
CA ARG A 72 17.20 -0.05 26.85
C ARG A 72 17.88 1.30 26.52
N ARG A 73 18.79 1.38 25.52
CA ARG A 73 19.67 2.55 25.27
C ARG A 73 19.81 3.07 23.83
N MET A 74 19.56 2.29 22.77
CA MET A 74 19.54 2.80 21.40
C MET A 74 18.15 3.36 21.12
N LYS A 75 18.13 4.68 20.97
CA LYS A 75 16.96 5.41 20.54
C LYS A 75 16.70 5.02 19.08
N ILE A 76 15.53 4.46 18.81
CA ILE A 76 15.07 4.24 17.44
C ILE A 76 14.93 5.62 16.80
N ILE A 77 15.59 5.80 15.66
CA ILE A 77 15.58 7.07 14.92
C ILE A 77 14.67 6.88 13.71
N PRO A 78 13.40 7.33 13.78
CA PRO A 78 12.55 7.37 12.61
C PRO A 78 12.98 8.46 11.65
N GLU A 79 12.72 8.25 10.36
CA GLU A 79 12.95 9.27 9.35
C GLU A 79 11.80 10.29 9.34
N LEU A 80 10.58 9.83 9.62
CA LEU A 80 9.43 10.67 9.90
C LEU A 80 8.73 10.24 11.19
N ARG A 81 8.35 11.22 12.01
CA ARG A 81 7.40 11.04 13.12
C ARG A 81 6.12 11.75 12.74
N LEU A 82 5.04 10.99 12.62
CA LEU A 82 3.72 11.46 12.24
C LEU A 82 2.76 11.30 13.41
N ARG A 83 1.69 12.09 13.43
CA ARG A 83 0.49 11.87 14.25
C ARG A 83 -0.71 11.75 13.35
N ILE A 84 -1.47 10.67 13.47
CA ILE A 84 -2.72 10.51 12.74
C ILE A 84 -3.73 11.49 13.31
N ILE A 85 -4.20 12.42 12.48
CA ILE A 85 -5.23 13.38 12.86
C ILE A 85 -6.60 12.72 12.64
N THR A 86 -6.84 12.25 11.41
CA THR A 86 -8.10 11.64 11.01
C THR A 86 -7.88 10.46 10.08
N ILE A 87 -8.74 9.45 10.19
CA ILE A 87 -8.79 8.34 9.23
C ILE A 87 -9.85 8.66 8.17
N LEU A 88 -9.41 8.86 6.94
CA LEU A 88 -10.28 9.23 5.82
C LEU A 88 -10.95 8.01 5.18
N CYS A 89 -10.20 6.92 5.05
CA CYS A 89 -10.71 5.68 4.48
C CYS A 89 -10.03 4.47 5.11
N LYS A 90 -10.80 3.40 5.31
CA LYS A 90 -10.31 2.09 5.72
C LYS A 90 -10.92 1.04 4.82
N SER A 91 -10.09 0.18 4.25
CA SER A 91 -10.60 -0.94 3.46
C SER A 91 -11.46 -1.87 4.31
N PRO A 92 -12.45 -2.55 3.72
CA PRO A 92 -13.23 -3.55 4.43
C PRO A 92 -12.31 -4.66 4.98
N PRO A 93 -12.71 -5.31 6.08
CA PRO A 93 -11.97 -6.45 6.60
C PRO A 93 -11.94 -7.60 5.58
N PRO A 94 -10.90 -8.45 5.60
CA PRO A 94 -10.83 -9.60 4.72
C PRO A 94 -12.05 -10.50 4.93
N SER A 95 -12.67 -10.90 3.81
CA SER A 95 -13.82 -11.81 3.83
C SER A 95 -13.35 -13.26 3.81
N ALA A 96 -14.24 -14.20 4.13
CA ALA A 96 -13.96 -15.64 4.00
C ALA A 96 -13.49 -16.04 2.59
N ARG A 97 -13.89 -15.29 1.56
CA ARG A 97 -13.48 -15.51 0.16
C ARG A 97 -12.06 -15.00 -0.12
N MET A 98 -11.58 -14.03 0.65
CA MET A 98 -10.26 -13.41 0.50
C MET A 98 -9.61 -13.18 1.88
N PRO A 99 -9.21 -14.26 2.57
CA PRO A 99 -8.67 -14.19 3.94
C PRO A 99 -7.31 -13.50 4.04
N HIS A 100 -6.70 -13.13 2.91
CA HIS A 100 -5.39 -12.47 2.83
C HIS A 100 -5.47 -11.13 2.11
N ALA A 101 -6.66 -10.54 2.00
CA ALA A 101 -6.80 -9.20 1.45
C ALA A 101 -6.05 -8.20 2.34
N PRO A 102 -5.16 -7.36 1.77
CA PRO A 102 -4.44 -6.37 2.56
C PRO A 102 -5.42 -5.34 3.12
N ILE A 103 -5.31 -5.04 4.41
CA ILE A 103 -6.04 -3.94 5.01
C ILE A 103 -5.24 -2.67 4.74
N VAL A 104 -5.87 -1.67 4.13
CA VAL A 104 -5.27 -0.36 3.87
C VAL A 104 -6.04 0.74 4.57
N ILE A 105 -5.31 1.73 5.08
CA ILE A 105 -5.87 2.89 5.77
C ILE A 105 -5.27 4.15 5.14
N LEU A 106 -6.14 5.00 4.59
CA LEU A 106 -5.79 6.35 4.20
C LEU A 106 -6.09 7.28 5.37
N ALA A 107 -5.06 7.98 5.84
CA ALA A 107 -5.17 8.88 6.97
C ALA A 107 -4.54 10.24 6.65
N ARG A 108 -5.08 11.29 7.27
CA ARG A 108 -4.43 12.59 7.34
C ARG A 108 -3.52 12.60 8.55
N CYS A 109 -2.27 12.99 8.35
CA CYS A 109 -1.24 12.96 9.39
C CYS A 109 -0.60 14.34 9.55
N ALA A 110 -0.41 14.77 10.79
CA ALA A 110 0.48 15.87 11.13
C ALA A 110 1.92 15.37 11.20
N VAL A 111 2.86 16.12 10.63
CA VAL A 111 4.29 15.81 10.66
C VAL A 111 4.87 16.44 11.91
N LEU A 112 5.23 15.61 12.89
CA LEU A 112 5.82 16.05 14.16
C LEU A 112 7.34 16.26 14.05
N ARG A 113 8.01 15.42 13.25
CA ARG A 113 9.46 15.52 13.04
C ARG A 113 9.87 14.90 11.71
N VAL A 114 10.79 15.57 11.03
CA VAL A 114 11.50 15.06 9.85
C VAL A 114 12.97 14.88 10.22
N SER A 115 13.54 13.72 9.90
CA SER A 115 14.98 13.49 10.03
C SER A 115 15.73 14.25 8.92
N PRO A 116 16.91 14.83 9.19
CA PRO A 116 17.74 15.47 8.16
C PRO A 116 18.09 14.54 6.99
N GLN A 117 18.08 13.23 7.23
CA GLN A 117 18.35 12.21 6.20
C GLN A 117 17.19 12.06 5.20
N ALA A 118 15.98 12.53 5.53
CA ALA A 118 14.82 12.49 4.65
C ALA A 118 14.79 13.66 3.65
N SER A 119 15.96 14.07 3.13
CA SER A 119 16.18 15.32 2.36
C SER A 119 15.36 15.44 1.07
N ILE A 120 14.63 14.40 0.67
CA ILE A 120 13.81 14.33 -0.55
C ILE A 120 12.39 14.88 -0.30
N MET A 121 11.94 15.00 0.95
CA MET A 121 10.59 15.48 1.29
C MET A 121 10.47 17.02 1.39
N ASP A 122 11.45 17.75 0.87
CA ASP A 122 11.91 19.00 1.47
C ASP A 122 11.06 20.25 1.21
N SER A 123 10.14 20.26 0.24
CA SER A 123 9.28 21.43 0.00
C SER A 123 7.83 21.22 0.46
N THR A 124 7.23 20.08 0.12
CA THR A 124 5.79 19.86 0.35
C THR A 124 5.48 19.64 1.84
N ILE A 125 6.29 18.83 2.52
CA ILE A 125 6.08 18.49 3.94
C ILE A 125 6.40 19.67 4.85
N LYS A 126 7.44 20.44 4.52
CA LYS A 126 7.84 21.61 5.32
C LYS A 126 6.83 22.75 5.25
N ALA A 127 6.12 22.91 4.13
CA ALA A 127 5.19 24.02 3.94
C ALA A 127 3.83 23.81 4.64
N HIS A 128 3.31 22.59 4.67
CA HIS A 128 1.91 22.35 5.07
C HIS A 128 1.75 21.68 6.42
N GLY A 129 2.80 21.02 6.94
CA GLY A 129 2.76 20.30 8.23
C GLY A 129 1.81 19.11 8.28
N ASN A 130 0.92 18.96 7.30
CA ASN A 130 -0.03 17.87 7.13
C ASN A 130 0.28 17.12 5.84
N ILE A 131 0.07 15.80 5.86
CA ILE A 131 0.21 14.94 4.69
C ILE A 131 -0.89 13.88 4.68
N LEU A 132 -1.23 13.40 3.47
CA LEU A 132 -2.01 12.19 3.29
C LEU A 132 -1.10 10.97 3.24
N MET A 133 -1.39 9.99 4.09
CA MET A 133 -0.59 8.79 4.24
C MET A 133 -1.44 7.54 4.08
N LEU A 134 -1.03 6.65 3.17
CA LEU A 134 -1.62 5.34 2.96
C LEU A 134 -0.77 4.29 3.67
N PHE A 135 -1.35 3.69 4.71
CA PHE A 135 -0.76 2.61 5.50
C PHE A 135 -1.30 1.26 5.07
N ARG A 136 -0.41 0.27 4.97
CA ARG A 136 -0.80 -1.14 4.83
C ARG A 136 -0.74 -1.81 6.20
N VAL A 137 -1.88 -2.18 6.74
CA VAL A 137 -1.97 -2.90 8.01
C VAL A 137 -1.80 -4.39 7.77
N SER A 138 -0.73 -4.95 8.32
CA SER A 138 -0.51 -6.40 8.36
C SER A 138 -1.25 -6.99 9.55
N GLU A 139 -1.91 -8.14 9.37
CA GLU A 139 -2.65 -8.86 10.43
C GLU A 139 -1.73 -9.60 11.41
N THR A 140 -0.45 -9.21 11.52
CA THR A 140 0.47 -9.88 12.42
C THR A 140 0.05 -9.68 13.89
N PRO A 141 0.05 -10.74 14.72
CA PRO A 141 -0.47 -10.67 16.09
C PRO A 141 0.32 -9.74 17.01
N SER A 142 1.54 -9.36 16.65
CA SER A 142 2.36 -8.37 17.36
C SER A 142 1.93 -6.92 17.11
N ALA A 143 1.06 -6.67 16.12
CA ALA A 143 0.46 -5.37 15.79
C ALA A 143 -0.94 -5.21 16.39
N SER A 144 -1.16 -5.72 17.62
CA SER A 144 -2.43 -5.61 18.34
C SER A 144 -2.86 -4.17 18.66
N LYS A 145 -2.04 -3.16 18.36
CA LYS A 145 -2.47 -1.76 18.32
C LYS A 145 -3.12 -1.46 16.99
N LYS A 146 -4.46 -1.41 17.01
CA LYS A 146 -5.26 -0.90 15.91
C LYS A 146 -4.79 0.51 15.59
N LEU A 147 -4.40 0.75 14.33
CA LEU A 147 -4.16 2.09 13.84
C LEU A 147 -5.44 2.92 14.04
N GLY A 148 -5.31 4.04 14.73
CA GLY A 148 -6.40 4.88 15.20
C GLY A 148 -6.00 6.34 15.16
N GLU A 149 -6.99 7.21 15.36
CA GLU A 149 -6.78 8.65 15.43
C GLU A 149 -5.98 9.02 16.69
N ASN A 150 -5.27 10.15 16.60
CA ASN A 150 -4.35 10.66 17.63
C ASN A 150 -3.16 9.76 17.98
N LEU A 151 -2.91 8.69 17.20
CA LEU A 151 -1.73 7.85 17.38
C LEU A 151 -0.51 8.44 16.69
N GLU A 152 0.63 8.31 17.35
CA GLU A 152 1.91 8.59 16.73
C GLU A 152 2.42 7.39 15.93
N VAL A 153 3.05 7.67 14.80
CA VAL A 153 3.58 6.67 13.90
C VAL A 153 4.99 7.06 13.49
N PHE A 154 5.91 6.11 13.61
CA PHE A 154 7.28 6.22 13.16
C PHE A 154 7.39 5.59 11.78
N VAL A 155 7.98 6.28 10.82
CA VAL A 155 8.01 5.87 9.41
C VAL A 155 9.43 5.91 8.86
N TRP A 156 9.75 4.95 7.99
CA TRP A 156 11.04 4.78 7.31
C TRP A 156 10.85 4.53 5.81
N HIS A 157 11.88 4.82 5.01
CA HIS A 157 11.96 4.47 3.61
C HIS A 157 11.91 2.96 3.38
N PRO A 158 11.33 2.51 2.25
CA PRO A 158 10.89 3.33 1.14
C PRO A 158 9.47 3.88 1.34
N TRP A 159 9.27 5.11 0.90
CA TRP A 159 7.95 5.68 0.66
C TRP A 159 7.80 6.05 -0.81
N HIS A 160 6.55 6.09 -1.26
CA HIS A 160 6.21 6.44 -2.63
C HIS A 160 5.21 7.58 -2.61
N LYS A 161 5.48 8.62 -3.39
CA LYS A 161 4.56 9.73 -3.60
C LYS A 161 3.70 9.43 -4.82
N VAL A 162 2.40 9.63 -4.68
CA VAL A 162 1.43 9.54 -5.78
C VAL A 162 0.70 10.88 -5.84
N ASP A 163 0.91 11.61 -6.93
CA ASP A 163 0.18 12.85 -7.17
C ASP A 163 -1.24 12.52 -7.65
N LEU A 164 -2.22 13.19 -7.06
CA LEU A 164 -3.63 13.05 -7.40
C LEU A 164 -3.99 13.99 -8.55
N PRO A 165 -4.82 13.57 -9.50
CA PRO A 165 -5.33 14.47 -10.53
C PRO A 165 -6.11 15.63 -9.90
N ALA A 166 -5.95 16.83 -10.46
CA ALA A 166 -6.67 18.02 -10.04
C ALA A 166 -8.19 17.75 -10.11
N GLY A 167 -8.90 17.98 -9.00
CA GLY A 167 -10.35 17.75 -8.88
C GLY A 167 -10.75 16.60 -7.96
N LEU A 168 -9.82 15.72 -7.54
CA LEU A 168 -10.06 14.78 -6.44
C LEU A 168 -9.87 15.48 -5.11
N ASN A 169 -10.90 16.22 -4.68
CA ASN A 169 -10.93 16.83 -3.36
C ASN A 169 -11.24 15.76 -2.30
N ILE A 170 -10.21 15.23 -1.64
CA ILE A 170 -10.35 14.36 -0.46
C ILE A 170 -10.63 15.23 0.77
N SER A 171 -11.64 16.09 0.66
CA SER A 171 -12.12 16.98 1.71
C SER A 171 -13.59 16.64 1.99
N GLN A 172 -13.81 15.61 2.81
CA GLN A 172 -15.09 15.46 3.49
C GLN A 172 -14.91 15.96 4.92
N ASP A 173 -15.50 17.13 5.13
CA ASP A 173 -15.93 17.71 6.41
C ASP A 173 -14.83 18.11 7.40
N THR A 174 -14.58 19.41 7.50
CA THR A 174 -14.65 20.17 8.76
C THR A 174 -14.46 21.66 8.51
N ASN A 175 -15.28 22.48 9.18
CA ASN A 175 -15.39 23.94 9.14
C ASN A 175 -14.14 24.73 9.56
N ALA A 176 -12.96 24.44 9.00
CA ALA A 176 -11.74 25.18 9.28
C ALA A 176 -11.14 25.73 7.98
N ALA A 177 -11.09 27.06 7.91
CA ALA A 177 -10.49 27.91 6.90
C ALA A 177 -9.39 27.26 6.03
N GLY A 178 -9.63 27.19 4.72
CA GLY A 178 -8.63 27.47 3.69
C GLY A 178 -7.32 26.68 3.68
N VAL A 179 -7.28 25.46 4.23
CA VAL A 179 -6.08 24.61 4.09
C VAL A 179 -6.08 24.01 2.69
N GLU A 180 -5.14 24.44 1.85
CA GLU A 180 -4.90 23.85 0.53
C GLU A 180 -4.84 22.34 0.63
N CYS A 181 -5.65 21.67 -0.20
CA CYS A 181 -5.77 20.22 -0.19
C CYS A 181 -4.45 19.60 -0.66
N ASP A 182 -3.93 18.66 0.14
CA ASP A 182 -2.79 17.82 -0.23
C ASP A 182 -3.06 17.16 -1.59
N THR A 183 -2.38 17.62 -2.64
CA THR A 183 -2.49 17.08 -4.01
C THR A 183 -1.75 15.76 -4.17
N SER A 184 -1.19 15.21 -3.09
CA SER A 184 -0.40 13.99 -3.14
C SER A 184 -0.63 13.09 -1.94
N VAL A 185 -0.66 11.79 -2.20
CA VAL A 185 -0.73 10.74 -1.19
C VAL A 185 0.61 10.05 -1.12
N TRP A 186 1.13 9.91 0.10
CA TRP A 186 2.33 9.16 0.38
C TRP A 186 1.95 7.74 0.79
N PHE A 187 2.64 6.74 0.25
CA PHE A 187 2.50 5.35 0.62
C PHE A 187 3.77 4.86 1.30
N CYS A 188 3.63 4.18 2.44
CA CYS A 188 4.75 3.56 3.12
C CYS A 188 4.34 2.23 3.72
N SER A 189 5.19 1.22 3.51
CA SER A 189 5.05 -0.10 4.13
C SER A 189 5.81 -0.22 5.44
N ARG A 190 6.81 0.63 5.69
CA ARG A 190 7.71 0.51 6.84
C ARG A 190 7.36 1.54 7.91
N TYR A 191 6.50 1.14 8.83
CA TYR A 191 6.09 1.99 9.95
C TYR A 191 5.97 1.19 11.25
N HIS A 192 6.06 1.91 12.38
CA HIS A 192 5.94 1.36 13.71
C HIS A 192 5.10 2.28 14.59
N ILE A 193 4.23 1.68 15.39
CA ILE A 193 3.40 2.41 16.37
C ILE A 193 4.06 2.22 17.74
N PRO A 194 4.71 3.25 18.31
CA PRO A 194 5.33 3.15 19.62
C PRO A 194 4.30 2.75 20.70
N PRO A 195 4.73 2.18 21.84
CA PRO A 195 3.88 2.10 23.05
C PRO A 195 3.31 3.46 23.37
N ALA A 196 2.02 3.48 23.74
CA ALA A 196 1.45 4.65 24.38
C ALA A 196 2.35 4.96 25.57
N GLN A 197 2.85 6.19 25.63
CA GLN A 197 3.47 6.66 26.86
C GLN A 197 2.30 6.99 27.76
N ASP A 198 1.99 6.09 28.70
CA ASP A 198 1.11 6.44 29.81
C ASP A 198 1.79 7.60 30.54
N GLY A 199 1.21 8.78 30.38
CA GLY A 199 1.67 10.03 30.99
C GLY A 199 1.24 10.15 32.44
#